data_AF-W6LD60-F1
#
_entry.id   AF-W6LD60-F1
#
_cell.length_a   1.000
_cell.length_b   1.000
_cell.length_c   1.000
_cell.angle_alpha   90.00
_cell.angle_beta   90.00
_cell.angle_gamma   90.00
#
_symmetry.space_group_name_H-M   'P 1'
#
loop_
_entity.id
_entity.type
_entity.pdbx_description
1 polymer ?
#
loop_
_entity_poly.entity_id
_entity_poly.type
_entity_poly.pdbx_seq_one_letter_code
_entity_poly.pdbx_strand_id
1 'polypeptide(L)'
;MRIFVHIRDKIIALQCGDGTQEVSWLGNAAMVHYDSSFSKRYRVPVPIRKEGGIACDPEALIYEVLDDNQHVFAEFEDSEM
;
A
#
# COMPACT_ATOMS: atom_id res chain seq x y z
N MET A 1 -0.70 -4.28 -14.38
CA MET A 1 0.20 -3.88 -13.30
C MET A 1 -0.16 -4.60 -12.02
N ARG A 2 0.79 -5.31 -11.43
CA ARG A 2 0.69 -6.02 -10.16
C ARG A 2 1.70 -5.41 -9.18
N ILE A 3 1.28 -5.09 -7.97
CA ILE A 3 2.15 -4.54 -6.93
C ILE A 3 2.16 -5.45 -5.72
N PHE A 4 3.32 -5.60 -5.09
CA PHE A 4 3.51 -6.39 -3.87
C PHE A 4 3.71 -5.45 -2.68
N VAL A 5 2.69 -5.34 -1.84
CA VAL A 5 2.71 -4.48 -0.66
C VAL A 5 3.10 -5.31 0.57
N HIS A 6 4.25 -5.00 1.15
CA HIS A 6 4.72 -5.56 2.41
C HIS A 6 4.02 -4.86 3.58
N ILE A 7 3.43 -5.65 4.47
CA ILE A 7 2.73 -5.22 5.68
C ILE A 7 3.16 -6.16 6.82
N ARG A 8 4.07 -5.71 7.68
CA ARG A 8 4.72 -6.54 8.70
C ARG A 8 5.29 -7.84 8.13
N ASP A 9 4.68 -8.96 8.48
CA ASP A 9 5.07 -10.33 8.15
C ASP A 9 4.35 -10.86 6.89
N LYS A 10 3.48 -10.04 6.29
CA LYS A 10 2.67 -10.44 5.12
C LYS A 10 3.05 -9.64 3.88
N ILE A 11 2.93 -10.29 2.73
CA ILE A 11 3.02 -9.67 1.41
C ILE A 11 1.66 -9.80 0.74
N ILE A 12 1.03 -8.67 0.44
CA ILE A 12 -0.24 -8.61 -0.27
C ILE A 12 0.04 -8.29 -1.73
N ALA A 13 -0.35 -9.18 -2.63
CA ALA A 13 -0.29 -8.94 -4.06
C ALA A 13 -1.60 -8.31 -4.55
N LEU A 14 -1.51 -7.10 -5.10
CA LEU A 14 -2.66 -6.37 -5.64
C LEU A 14 -2.57 -6.27 -7.16
N GLN A 15 -3.70 -6.49 -7.83
CA GLN A 15 -3.86 -6.22 -9.25
C GLN A 15 -4.37 -4.78 -9.42
N CYS A 16 -3.56 -3.93 -10.04
CA CYS A 16 -3.83 -2.50 -10.25
C CYS A 16 -4.32 -2.19 -11.68
N GLY A 17 -4.53 -3.21 -12.52
CA GLY A 17 -4.89 -3.00 -13.93
C GLY A 17 -3.83 -2.16 -14.64
N ASP A 18 -4.23 -1.04 -15.24
CA ASP A 18 -3.33 -0.09 -15.90
C ASP A 18 -2.66 0.90 -14.92
N GLY A 19 -2.85 0.73 -13.61
CA GLY A 19 -2.22 1.55 -12.56
C GLY A 19 -2.81 2.96 -12.42
N THR A 20 -4.02 3.20 -12.93
CA THR A 20 -4.68 4.52 -12.94
C THR A 20 -5.30 4.94 -11.61
N GLN A 21 -5.16 4.12 -10.57
CA GLN A 21 -5.59 4.48 -9.22
C GLN A 21 -4.49 5.27 -8.51
N GLU A 22 -4.86 6.10 -7.56
CA GLU A 22 -3.92 6.81 -6.69
C GLU A 22 -3.14 5.85 -5.77
N VAL A 23 -1.94 6.25 -5.36
CA VAL A 23 -1.17 5.54 -4.34
C VAL A 23 -1.94 5.40 -3.02
N SER A 24 -2.76 6.39 -2.66
CA SER A 24 -3.65 6.35 -1.50
C SER A 24 -4.57 5.12 -1.52
N TRP A 25 -5.10 4.76 -2.69
CA TRP A 25 -5.92 3.56 -2.90
C TRP A 25 -5.11 2.29 -2.66
N LEU A 26 -3.86 2.24 -3.12
CA LEU A 26 -2.99 1.07 -2.94
C LEU A 26 -2.78 0.74 -1.45
N GLY A 27 -2.47 1.75 -0.64
CA GLY A 27 -2.31 1.59 0.81
C GLY A 27 -3.58 1.09 1.49
N ASN A 28 -4.72 1.71 1.18
CA ASN A 28 -6.01 1.32 1.77
C ASN A 28 -6.44 -0.10 1.34
N ALA A 29 -6.30 -0.42 0.05
CA ALA A 29 -6.61 -1.74 -0.47
C ALA A 29 -5.75 -2.81 0.22
N ALA A 30 -4.44 -2.58 0.35
CA ALA A 30 -3.55 -3.52 1.00
C ALA A 30 -3.95 -3.78 2.47
N MET A 31 -4.40 -2.75 3.20
CA MET A 31 -4.87 -2.93 4.57
C MET A 31 -6.19 -3.71 4.68
N VAL A 32 -7.13 -3.52 3.74
CA VAL A 32 -8.36 -4.33 3.68
C VAL A 32 -8.04 -5.82 3.51
N HIS A 33 -7.02 -6.14 2.70
CA HIS A 33 -6.55 -7.52 2.54
C HIS A 33 -5.74 -8.03 3.74
N TYR A 34 -5.08 -7.14 4.49
CA TYR A 34 -4.29 -7.50 5.66
C TYR A 34 -5.16 -7.87 6.88
N ASP A 35 -6.22 -7.09 7.15
CA ASP A 35 -7.18 -7.33 8.24
C ASP A 35 -8.57 -7.67 7.70
N SER A 36 -8.79 -8.95 7.45
CA SER A 36 -10.08 -9.49 7.04
C SER A 36 -11.19 -9.37 8.10
N SER A 37 -10.83 -9.05 9.35
CA SER A 37 -11.81 -8.87 10.42
C SER A 37 -12.34 -7.43 10.51
N PHE A 38 -11.75 -6.50 9.76
CA PHE A 38 -12.04 -5.06 9.83
C PHE A 38 -12.01 -4.50 11.25
N SER A 39 -11.28 -5.18 12.15
CA SER A 39 -11.21 -4.85 13.57
C SER A 39 -10.45 -3.55 13.81
N LYS A 40 -9.54 -3.21 12.88
CA LYS A 40 -8.72 -2.02 12.96
C LYS A 40 -9.29 -0.90 12.10
N ARG A 41 -9.44 0.28 12.71
CA ARG A 41 -9.64 1.54 11.98
C ARG A 41 -8.28 2.08 11.56
N TYR A 42 -8.01 2.06 10.27
CA TYR A 42 -6.79 2.64 9.70
C TYR A 42 -6.91 4.15 9.55
N ARG A 43 -5.80 4.86 9.72
CA ARG A 43 -5.73 6.27 9.30
C ARG A 43 -5.84 6.30 7.78
N VAL A 44 -6.77 7.09 7.26
CA VAL A 44 -6.94 7.28 5.82
C VAL A 44 -6.14 8.54 5.44
N PRO A 45 -5.19 8.49 4.49
CA PRO A 45 -4.65 7.32 3.76
C PRO A 45 -3.40 6.69 4.40
N VAL A 46 -3.20 5.38 4.15
CA VAL A 46 -2.04 4.61 4.63
C VAL A 46 -0.80 4.95 3.78
N PRO A 47 0.30 5.44 4.37
CA PRO A 47 1.50 5.80 3.62
C PRO A 47 2.16 4.59 2.94
N ILE A 48 2.57 4.78 1.68
CA ILE A 48 3.34 3.79 0.90
C ILE A 48 4.77 4.29 0.72
N ARG A 49 5.73 3.38 0.89
CA ARG A 49 7.15 3.62 0.63
C ARG A 49 7.74 2.61 -0.33
N LYS A 50 8.68 3.06 -1.16
CA LYS A 50 9.55 2.18 -1.94
C LYS A 50 10.66 1.60 -1.04
N GLU A 51 11.41 0.66 -1.59
CA GLU A 51 12.67 0.22 -0.99
C GLU A 51 13.58 1.43 -0.66
N GLY A 52 14.27 1.37 0.48
CA GLY A 52 15.06 2.49 1.00
C GLY A 52 14.26 3.57 1.72
N GLY A 53 12.94 3.39 1.91
CA GLY A 53 12.11 4.27 2.72
C GLY A 53 11.61 5.53 2.00
N ILE A 54 11.73 5.58 0.67
CA ILE A 54 11.28 6.71 -0.15
C ILE A 54 9.74 6.75 -0.14
N ALA A 55 9.16 7.81 0.40
CA ALA A 55 7.71 7.99 0.40
C ALA A 55 7.18 8.20 -1.01
N CYS A 56 6.07 7.53 -1.33
CA CYS A 56 5.27 7.84 -2.50
C CYS A 56 4.27 8.96 -2.16
N ASP A 57 4.06 9.87 -3.11
CA ASP A 57 2.99 10.86 -3.02
C ASP A 57 1.63 10.12 -3.05
N PRO A 58 0.76 10.29 -2.04
CA PRO A 58 -0.53 9.62 -2.00
C PRO A 58 -1.47 10.00 -3.15
N GLU A 59 -1.32 11.18 -3.76
CA GLU A 59 -2.17 11.67 -4.86
C GLU A 59 -1.64 11.27 -6.25
N ALA A 60 -0.40 10.75 -6.33
CA ALA A 60 0.18 10.29 -7.58
C ALA A 60 -0.52 9.02 -8.08
N LEU A 61 -0.60 8.86 -9.41
CA LEU A 61 -1.12 7.62 -9.99
C LEU A 61 -0.06 6.52 -9.88
N ILE A 62 -0.50 5.30 -9.59
CA ILE A 62 0.37 4.16 -9.37
C ILE A 62 1.34 3.95 -10.54
N TYR A 63 0.89 4.04 -11.80
CA TYR A 63 1.76 3.83 -12.96
C TYR A 63 2.82 4.94 -13.17
N GLU A 64 2.63 6.12 -12.56
CA GLU A 64 3.58 7.24 -12.70
C GLU A 64 4.77 7.07 -11.77
N VAL A 65 4.58 6.35 -10.66
CA VAL A 65 5.57 6.26 -9.59
C VAL A 65 6.01 4.85 -9.26
N LEU A 66 5.35 3.81 -9.76
CA LEU A 66 5.70 2.41 -9.52
C LEU A 66 5.74 1.60 -10.82
N ASP A 67 6.58 0.57 -10.82
CA ASP A 67 6.73 -0.38 -11.93
C ASP A 67 5.91 -1.66 -11.71
N ASP A 68 5.58 -2.36 -12.80
CA ASP A 68 4.94 -3.67 -12.71
C ASP A 68 5.80 -4.68 -11.93
N ASN A 69 5.16 -5.45 -11.05
CA ASN A 69 5.78 -6.38 -10.10
C ASN A 69 6.69 -5.73 -9.03
N GLN A 70 6.64 -4.41 -8.85
CA GLN A 70 7.43 -3.74 -7.81
C GLN A 70 6.94 -4.09 -6.40
N HIS A 71 7.91 -4.17 -5.47
CA HIS A 71 7.67 -4.30 -4.05
C HIS A 71 7.70 -2.93 -3.36
N VAL A 72 6.71 -2.70 -2.49
CA VAL A 72 6.56 -1.48 -1.68
C VAL A 72 6.16 -1.84 -0.25
N PHE A 73 6.23 -0.89 0.66
CA PHE A 73 5.98 -1.09 2.09
C PHE A 73 4.85 -0.15 2.52
N ALA A 74 3.84 -0.69 3.20
CA ALA A 74 2.86 0.15 3.87
C ALA A 74 3.32 0.44 5.29
N GLU A 75 3.39 1.71 5.65
CA GLU A 75 3.61 2.10 7.05
C GLU A 75 2.29 2.13 7.79
N PHE A 76 2.25 1.44 8.91
CA PHE A 76 1.23 1.69 9.91
C PHE A 76 1.90 1.64 11.28
N GLU A 77 1.75 2.72 12.03
CA GLU A 77 2.03 2.69 13.46
C GLU A 77 1.06 1.66 14.06
N ASP A 78 1.59 0.64 14.77
CA ASP A 78 0.76 0.08 15.83
C ASP A 78 0.49 1.28 16.74
N SER A 79 -0.78 1.63 16.89
CA SER A 79 -1.17 2.34 18.10
C SER A 79 -0.68 1.46 19.24
N GLU A 80 0.44 1.82 19.86
CA GLU A 80 0.96 1.13 21.01
C GLU A 80 -0.14 1.11 22.09
N MET A 81 -0.44 -0.11 22.56
CA MET A 81 -0.91 -0.48 23.90
C MET A 81 -1.98 0.41 24.56
#